data_AF-V5GC15-F1
#
_entry.id   AF-V5GC15-F1
#
_cell.length_a   1.000
_cell.length_b   1.000
_cell.length_c   1.000
_cell.angle_alpha   90.00
_cell.angle_beta   90.00
_cell.angle_gamma   90.00
#
_symmetry.space_group_name_H-M   'P 1'
#
loop_
_entity.id
_entity.type
_entity.pdbx_description
1 polymer ?
#
loop_
_entity_poly.entity_id
_entity_poly.type
_entity_poly.pdbx_seq_one_letter_code
_entity_poly.pdbx_strand_id
1 'polypeptide(L)'
;DKACFIPYEDFLLLEIENLSERRPSIVLGDKVIASDPSNKNGMDFEGCVHKVGAKHVFLKFSQIFHDKYNGEDYSIKIVPSRSTYRRFHHVVFLAPRTLGKEILFPSRVHEKDVQLHFSDADLIQHDGLNLTSPTSNKKL
;
A
#
# COMPACT_ATOMS: atom_id res chain seq x y z
N ASP A 1 -10.94 -18.75 14.66
CA ASP A 1 -11.30 -17.74 15.67
C ASP A 1 -12.59 -17.04 15.31
N LYS A 2 -13.40 -16.75 16.33
CA LYS A 2 -14.58 -15.90 16.21
C LYS A 2 -14.14 -14.46 16.47
N ALA A 3 -14.64 -13.52 15.69
CA ALA A 3 -14.41 -12.10 15.91
C ALA A 3 -15.68 -11.31 15.59
N CYS A 4 -15.88 -10.24 16.35
CA CYS A 4 -16.81 -9.18 16.02
C CYS A 4 -16.07 -8.06 15.26
N PHE A 5 -16.84 -7.26 14.54
CA PHE A 5 -16.33 -6.09 13.85
C PHE A 5 -16.82 -4.82 14.53
N ILE A 6 -16.01 -3.77 14.49
CA ILE A 6 -16.38 -2.45 14.99
C ILE A 6 -16.74 -1.58 13.78
N PRO A 7 -18.00 -1.12 13.65
CA PRO A 7 -18.38 -0.16 12.62
C PRO A 7 -17.61 1.16 12.79
N TYR A 8 -16.99 1.64 11.70
CA TYR A 8 -16.27 2.90 11.68
C TYR A 8 -16.36 3.51 10.28
N GLU A 9 -17.10 4.62 10.15
CA GLU A 9 -17.39 5.25 8.85
C GLU A 9 -17.91 4.20 7.85
N ASP A 10 -17.26 4.07 6.68
CA ASP A 10 -17.60 3.09 5.64
C ASP A 10 -16.84 1.76 5.76
N PHE A 11 -16.30 1.45 6.94
CA PHE A 11 -15.46 0.29 7.21
C PHE A 11 -15.96 -0.54 8.39
N LEU A 12 -15.60 -1.82 8.36
CA LEU A 12 -15.69 -2.73 9.50
C LEU A 12 -14.27 -3.01 10.00
N LEU A 13 -13.99 -2.65 11.25
CA LEU A 13 -12.67 -2.86 11.85
C LEU A 13 -12.60 -4.24 12.47
N LEU A 14 -11.51 -4.96 12.18
CA LEU A 14 -11.15 -6.20 12.84
C LEU A 14 -9.95 -5.93 13.75
N GLU A 15 -10.12 -6.16 15.04
CA GLU A 15 -9.00 -6.12 16.00
C GLU A 15 -8.15 -7.39 15.84
N ILE A 16 -6.84 -7.20 15.74
CA ILE A 16 -5.87 -8.30 15.61
C ILE A 16 -4.74 -8.04 16.59
N GLU A 17 -4.62 -8.94 17.58
CA GLU A 17 -3.52 -8.92 18.52
C GLU A 17 -2.18 -9.06 17.78
N ASN A 18 -1.19 -8.27 18.20
CA ASN A 18 0.17 -8.29 17.65
C ASN A 18 0.29 -7.95 16.15
N LEU A 19 -0.69 -7.22 15.58
CA LEU A 19 -0.62 -6.75 14.19
C LEU A 19 0.65 -5.93 13.89
N SER A 20 1.14 -5.16 14.85
CA SER A 20 2.39 -4.40 14.75
C SER A 20 3.64 -5.26 14.58
N GLU A 21 3.61 -6.54 14.97
CA GLU A 21 4.72 -7.49 14.78
C GLU A 21 4.78 -8.07 13.36
N ARG A 22 3.86 -7.65 12.46
CA ARG A 22 3.72 -8.16 11.08
C ARG A 22 3.47 -9.66 10.98
N ARG A 23 2.99 -10.29 12.06
CA ARG A 23 2.56 -11.69 12.09
C ARG A 23 1.19 -11.79 12.77
N PRO A 24 0.14 -12.20 12.05
CA PRO A 24 0.12 -12.62 10.64
C PRO A 24 0.42 -11.46 9.66
N SER A 25 1.02 -11.78 8.51
CA SER A 25 1.40 -10.81 7.47
C SER A 25 0.18 -10.37 6.67
N ILE A 26 -0.61 -9.46 7.24
CA ILE A 26 -1.78 -8.89 6.58
C ILE A 26 -1.36 -7.65 5.80
N VAL A 27 -1.66 -7.64 4.52
CA VAL A 27 -1.34 -6.54 3.62
C VAL A 27 -2.59 -6.00 2.93
N LEU A 28 -2.46 -4.79 2.38
CA LEU A 28 -3.51 -4.18 1.58
C LEU A 28 -3.90 -5.11 0.42
N GLY A 29 -5.20 -5.29 0.24
CA GLY A 29 -5.76 -6.15 -0.80
C GLY A 29 -5.91 -7.61 -0.42
N ASP A 30 -5.48 -8.03 0.78
CA ASP A 30 -5.81 -9.35 1.30
C ASP A 30 -7.32 -9.49 1.48
N LYS A 31 -7.82 -10.70 1.24
CA LYS A 31 -9.25 -11.00 1.39
C LYS A 31 -9.51 -11.50 2.81
N VAL A 32 -10.66 -11.14 3.34
CA VAL A 32 -11.19 -11.63 4.61
C VAL A 32 -12.53 -12.27 4.34
N ILE A 33 -12.65 -13.55 4.68
CA ILE A 33 -13.89 -14.30 4.57
C ILE A 33 -14.52 -14.37 5.96
N ALA A 34 -15.75 -13.90 6.08
CA ALA A 34 -16.56 -13.97 7.28
C ALA A 34 -17.69 -14.99 7.09
N SER A 35 -17.70 -16.03 7.92
CA SER A 35 -18.69 -17.11 7.89
C SER A 35 -19.48 -17.13 9.19
N ASP A 36 -20.79 -17.33 9.10
CA ASP A 36 -21.65 -17.48 10.27
C ASP A 36 -21.30 -18.80 10.99
N PRO A 37 -20.82 -18.76 12.25
CA PRO A 37 -20.40 -19.96 12.97
C PRO A 37 -21.58 -20.90 13.31
N SER A 38 -22.80 -20.36 13.37
CA SER A 38 -24.03 -21.10 13.70
C SER A 38 -24.65 -21.74 12.46
N ASN A 39 -24.42 -21.16 11.28
CA ASN A 39 -24.97 -21.65 10.02
C ASN A 39 -23.86 -22.13 9.07
N LYS A 40 -23.47 -23.40 9.20
CA LYS A 40 -22.42 -24.02 8.37
C LYS A 40 -22.74 -24.08 6.86
N ASN A 41 -24.01 -23.97 6.48
CA ASN A 41 -24.46 -23.91 5.08
C ASN A 41 -24.84 -22.48 4.65
N GLY A 42 -24.53 -21.49 5.50
CA GLY A 42 -24.78 -20.08 5.23
C GLY A 42 -23.90 -19.53 4.12
N MET A 43 -24.26 -18.35 3.63
CA MET A 43 -23.41 -17.60 2.70
C MET A 43 -22.21 -17.01 3.44
N ASP A 44 -21.03 -17.17 2.83
CA ASP A 44 -19.81 -16.49 3.24
C ASP A 44 -19.80 -15.07 2.70
N PHE A 45 -19.29 -14.13 3.50
CA PHE A 45 -19.12 -12.74 3.11
C PHE A 45 -17.64 -12.45 2.86
N GLU A 46 -17.34 -11.91 1.66
CA GLU A 46 -15.99 -11.50 1.30
C GLU A 46 -15.80 -10.01 1.58
N GLY A 47 -14.75 -9.69 2.33
CA GLY A 47 -14.23 -8.35 2.54
C GLY A 47 -12.79 -8.24 2.08
N CYS A 48 -12.33 -7.01 1.89
CA CYS A 48 -10.97 -6.70 1.47
C CYS A 48 -10.29 -5.75 2.46
N VAL A 49 -9.01 -6.02 2.76
CA VAL A 49 -8.17 -5.16 3.59
C VAL A 49 -7.87 -3.86 2.84
N HIS A 50 -8.42 -2.76 3.34
CA HIS A 50 -8.27 -1.43 2.74
C HIS A 50 -7.24 -0.56 3.45
N LYS A 51 -7.07 -0.75 4.77
CA LYS A 51 -6.05 -0.07 5.58
C LYS A 51 -5.61 -0.96 6.72
N VAL A 52 -4.34 -0.87 7.10
CA VAL A 52 -3.76 -1.59 8.24
C VAL A 52 -3.27 -0.56 9.25
N GLY A 53 -3.87 -0.56 10.44
CA GLY A 53 -3.45 0.26 11.58
C GLY A 53 -2.50 -0.51 12.51
N ALA A 54 -2.26 0.03 13.71
CA ALA A 54 -1.38 -0.61 14.69
C ALA A 54 -2.00 -1.86 15.34
N LYS A 55 -3.31 -1.83 15.60
CA LYS A 55 -4.08 -2.91 16.24
C LYS A 55 -5.34 -3.34 15.47
N HIS A 56 -5.73 -2.55 14.46
CA HIS A 56 -6.96 -2.74 13.72
C HIS A 56 -6.69 -2.84 12.22
N VAL A 57 -7.43 -3.71 11.55
CA VAL A 57 -7.49 -3.79 10.10
C VAL A 57 -8.83 -3.24 9.64
N PHE A 58 -8.81 -2.33 8.67
CA PHE A 58 -10.00 -1.73 8.10
C PHE A 58 -10.45 -2.54 6.91
N LEU A 59 -11.63 -3.14 7.02
CA LEU A 59 -12.19 -4.04 6.02
C LEU A 59 -13.35 -3.36 5.31
N LYS A 60 -13.42 -3.59 4.00
CA LYS A 60 -14.58 -3.22 3.19
C LYS A 60 -15.23 -4.49 2.65
N PHE A 61 -16.43 -4.77 3.14
CA PHE A 61 -17.29 -5.86 2.67
C PHE A 61 -18.28 -5.35 1.62
N SER A 62 -19.07 -6.26 1.05
CA SER A 62 -20.24 -5.89 0.25
C SER A 62 -21.25 -5.09 1.08
N GLN A 63 -21.99 -4.19 0.44
CA GLN A 63 -22.98 -3.35 1.12
C GLN A 63 -24.03 -4.19 1.87
N ILE A 64 -24.44 -5.32 1.27
CA ILE A 64 -25.37 -6.28 1.88
C ILE A 64 -24.87 -6.76 3.25
N PHE A 65 -23.56 -6.98 3.39
CA PHE A 65 -23.00 -7.40 4.67
C PHE A 65 -22.94 -6.24 5.67
N HIS A 66 -22.51 -5.05 5.23
CA HIS A 66 -22.50 -3.84 6.07
C HIS A 66 -23.88 -3.53 6.65
N ASP A 67 -24.93 -3.60 5.82
CA ASP A 67 -26.30 -3.31 6.24
C ASP A 67 -26.87 -4.40 7.17
N LYS A 68 -26.46 -5.66 6.96
CA LYS A 68 -26.91 -6.80 7.77
C LYS A 68 -26.18 -6.90 9.11
N TYR A 69 -24.95 -6.43 9.18
CA TYR A 69 -24.10 -6.62 10.35
C TYR A 69 -24.61 -5.81 11.55
N ASN A 70 -24.88 -6.49 12.67
CA ASN A 70 -25.45 -5.88 13.87
C ASN A 70 -24.67 -6.22 15.15
N GLY A 71 -23.36 -6.47 15.04
CA GLY A 71 -22.51 -6.80 16.19
C GLY A 71 -22.35 -8.30 16.49
N GLU A 72 -22.88 -9.16 15.63
CA GLU A 72 -22.77 -10.62 15.77
C GLU A 72 -21.31 -11.11 15.60
N ASP A 73 -21.01 -12.30 16.14
CA ASP A 73 -19.72 -12.97 15.97
C ASP A 73 -19.65 -13.71 14.63
N TYR A 74 -18.54 -13.52 13.91
CA TYR A 74 -18.24 -14.25 12.68
C TYR A 74 -16.96 -15.07 12.81
N SER A 75 -16.93 -16.24 12.17
CA SER A 75 -15.69 -16.98 11.98
C SER A 75 -14.89 -16.33 10.86
N ILE A 76 -13.66 -15.92 11.15
CA ILE A 76 -12.83 -15.17 10.21
C ILE A 76 -11.75 -16.05 9.59
N LYS A 77 -11.60 -15.95 8.27
CA LYS A 77 -10.48 -16.55 7.52
C LYS A 77 -9.84 -15.51 6.62
N ILE A 78 -8.55 -15.27 6.83
CA ILE A 78 -7.76 -14.38 5.98
C ILE A 78 -7.17 -15.17 4.83
N VAL A 79 -7.33 -14.66 3.61
CA VAL A 79 -6.80 -15.24 2.38
C VAL A 79 -5.83 -14.23 1.75
N PRO A 80 -4.52 -14.52 1.71
CA PRO A 80 -3.53 -13.59 1.20
C PRO A 80 -3.71 -13.36 -0.31
N SER A 81 -3.59 -12.10 -0.71
CA SER A 81 -3.74 -11.70 -2.11
C SER A 81 -2.57 -12.20 -2.96
N ARG A 82 -2.89 -12.92 -4.03
CA ARG A 82 -1.88 -13.35 -5.01
C ARG A 82 -1.57 -12.27 -6.05
N SER A 83 -2.40 -11.24 -6.16
CA SER A 83 -2.31 -10.23 -7.22
C SER A 83 -1.01 -9.42 -7.15
N THR A 84 -0.54 -9.07 -5.95
CA THR A 84 0.71 -8.34 -5.76
C THR A 84 1.92 -9.19 -6.13
N TYR A 85 1.98 -10.43 -5.62
CA TYR A 85 3.05 -11.37 -5.99
C TYR A 85 3.07 -11.67 -7.48
N ARG A 86 1.91 -11.89 -8.11
CA ARG A 86 1.82 -12.10 -9.57
C ARG A 86 2.36 -10.90 -10.35
N ARG A 87 2.07 -9.68 -9.92
CA ARG A 87 2.64 -8.46 -10.53
C ARG A 87 4.16 -8.42 -10.36
N PHE A 88 4.70 -8.71 -9.18
CA PHE A 88 6.15 -8.76 -8.97
C PHE A 88 6.82 -9.82 -9.85
N HIS A 89 6.30 -11.05 -9.89
CA HIS A 89 6.82 -12.09 -10.76
C HIS A 89 6.76 -11.69 -12.24
N HIS A 90 5.68 -11.04 -12.67
CA HIS A 90 5.55 -10.54 -14.04
C HIS A 90 6.60 -9.47 -14.36
N VAL A 91 6.85 -8.53 -13.43
CA VAL A 91 7.90 -7.51 -13.58
C VAL A 91 9.28 -8.14 -13.65
N VAL A 92 9.60 -9.10 -12.76
CA VAL A 92 10.88 -9.83 -12.80
C VAL A 92 11.06 -10.57 -14.11
N PHE A 93 10.00 -11.20 -14.64
CA PHE A 93 10.03 -11.87 -15.93
C PHE A 93 10.27 -10.89 -17.09
N LEU A 94 9.66 -9.70 -17.04
CA LEU A 94 9.74 -8.71 -18.11
C LEU A 94 11.03 -7.88 -18.06
N ALA A 95 11.58 -7.67 -16.87
CA ALA A 95 12.70 -6.76 -16.62
C ALA A 95 13.92 -7.00 -17.53
N PRO A 96 14.40 -8.24 -17.77
CA PRO A 96 15.53 -8.47 -18.67
C PRO A 96 15.27 -8.00 -20.11
N ARG A 97 14.00 -8.00 -20.54
CA ARG A 97 13.59 -7.60 -21.90
C ARG A 97 13.38 -6.09 -22.02
N THR A 98 12.95 -5.42 -20.96
CA THR A 98 12.60 -3.99 -21.00
C THR A 98 13.71 -3.07 -20.50
N LEU A 99 14.44 -3.47 -19.46
CA LEU A 99 15.49 -2.66 -18.83
C LEU A 99 16.89 -3.01 -19.35
N GLY A 100 17.09 -4.26 -19.78
CA GLY A 100 18.37 -4.77 -20.23
C GLY A 100 19.35 -5.07 -19.10
N LYS A 101 20.42 -5.81 -19.41
CA LYS A 101 21.39 -6.30 -18.43
C LYS A 101 22.21 -5.17 -17.79
N GLU A 102 22.55 -4.13 -18.55
CA GLU A 102 23.37 -3.01 -18.06
C GLU A 102 22.69 -2.20 -16.97
N ILE A 103 21.36 -2.18 -16.93
CA ILE A 103 20.59 -1.51 -15.86
C ILE A 103 20.36 -2.46 -14.67
N LEU A 104 20.04 -3.73 -14.92
CA LEU A 104 19.71 -4.69 -13.87
C LEU A 104 20.94 -5.20 -13.11
N PHE A 105 22.05 -5.38 -13.82
CA PHE A 105 23.31 -5.92 -13.32
C PHE A 105 24.48 -5.08 -13.88
N PRO A 106 24.59 -3.80 -13.50
CA PRO A 106 25.60 -2.91 -14.04
C PRO A 106 26.99 -3.44 -13.75
N SER A 107 27.79 -3.59 -14.80
CA SER A 107 29.20 -4.00 -14.70
C SER A 107 30.17 -2.83 -14.78
N ARG A 108 29.70 -1.69 -15.31
CA ARG A 108 30.43 -0.43 -15.47
C ARG A 108 29.47 0.73 -15.29
N VAL A 109 29.99 1.84 -14.76
CA VAL A 109 29.22 3.09 -14.63
C VAL A 109 29.41 3.89 -15.92
N HIS A 110 28.29 4.30 -16.52
CA HIS A 110 28.28 5.21 -17.67
C HIS A 110 27.76 6.56 -17.19
N GLU A 111 28.61 7.58 -17.21
CA GLU A 111 28.17 8.95 -17.00
C GLU A 111 27.19 9.34 -18.13
N LYS A 112 26.03 9.84 -17.73
CA LYS A 112 25.05 10.44 -18.65
C LYS A 112 25.01 11.93 -18.36
N ASP A 113 24.76 12.71 -19.41
CA ASP A 113 24.49 14.12 -19.25
C ASP A 113 23.31 14.35 -18.31
N VAL A 114 23.31 15.52 -17.67
CA VAL A 114 22.28 15.94 -16.73
C VAL A 114 20.89 15.76 -17.36
N GLN A 115 20.11 14.82 -16.82
CA GLN A 115 18.77 14.50 -17.33
C GLN A 115 17.68 15.43 -16.80
N LEU A 116 18.00 16.22 -15.76
CA LEU A 116 17.09 17.16 -15.11
C LEU A 116 17.77 18.52 -15.03
N HIS A 117 17.23 19.49 -15.77
CA HIS A 117 17.64 20.87 -15.67
C HIS A 117 16.76 21.56 -14.63
N PHE A 118 17.25 21.66 -13.39
CA PHE A 118 16.58 22.49 -12.39
C PHE A 118 16.68 23.95 -12.84
N SER A 119 15.55 24.63 -12.98
CA SER A 119 15.55 26.06 -13.22
C SER A 119 15.64 26.79 -11.88
N ASP A 120 16.29 27.96 -11.86
CA ASP A 120 16.38 28.77 -10.63
C ASP A 120 14.99 29.13 -10.07
N ALA A 121 13.93 29.09 -10.88
CA ALA A 121 12.56 29.27 -10.44
C ALA A 121 12.04 28.12 -9.55
N ASP A 122 12.56 26.90 -9.70
CA ASP A 122 12.17 25.72 -8.92
C ASP A 122 12.83 25.70 -7.53
N LEU A 123 13.91 26.47 -7.35
CA LEU A 123 14.65 26.59 -6.10
C LEU A 123 14.11 27.72 -5.19
N ILE A 124 13.28 28.63 -5.71
CA ILE A 124 12.73 29.80 -4.99
C ILE A 124 11.32 29.52 -4.42
N GLN A 125 10.98 28.26 -4.15
CA GLN A 125 9.78 27.93 -3.36
C GLN A 125 10.07 27.52 -1.91
N HIS A 126 11.33 27.49 -1.46
CA HIS A 126 11.61 27.01 -0.10
C HIS A 126 12.52 27.86 0.81
N ASP A 127 13.10 28.99 0.39
CA ASP A 127 13.79 29.87 1.33
C ASP A 127 13.63 31.36 0.97
N GLY A 128 12.74 32.03 1.72
CA GLY A 128 12.65 33.47 1.72
C GLY A 128 13.79 34.09 2.52
N LEU A 129 14.95 34.29 1.89
CA LEU A 129 15.96 35.23 2.37
C LEU A 129 16.60 35.97 1.19
N ASN A 130 16.19 37.24 1.05
CA ASN A 130 16.79 38.23 0.17
C ASN A 130 18.27 38.43 0.50
N LEU A 131 19.17 38.14 -0.43
CA LEU A 131 20.48 38.78 -0.48
C LEU A 131 20.78 39.26 -1.90
N THR A 132 20.82 40.58 -1.99
CA THR A 132 21.10 41.42 -3.15
C THR A 132 22.48 41.12 -3.75
N SER A 133 22.55 41.16 -5.08
CA SER A 133 23.78 41.11 -5.87
C SER A 133 24.75 42.27 -5.57
N PRO A 134 26.05 42.07 -5.83
CA PRO A 134 26.78 43.11 -6.53
C PRO A 134 27.64 42.57 -7.68
N THR A 135 27.30 43.06 -8.87
CA THR A 135 28.19 43.74 -9.83
C THR A 135 29.54 43.10 -10.21
N SER A 136 29.53 42.51 -11.42
CA SER A 136 30.52 42.64 -12.51
C SER A 136 31.87 43.30 -12.19
N ASN A 137 32.96 42.57 -12.44
CA ASN A 137 34.10 43.12 -13.16
C ASN A 137 34.85 42.04 -13.96
N LYS A 138 34.72 42.12 -15.29
CA LYS A 138 35.66 41.58 -16.27
C LYS A 138 36.91 42.45 -16.28
N LYS A 139 38.12 41.86 -16.37
CA LYS A 139 39.13 42.23 -17.38
C LYS A 139 40.40 41.37 -17.30
N LEU A 140 40.78 40.92 -18.50
CA LEU A 140 42.02 40.35 -19.03
C LEU A 140 42.67 39.18 -18.28
#